data_AF-U6DYB4-F1
#
_entry.id   AF-U6DYB4-F1
#
_cell.length_a   1.000
_cell.length_b   1.000
_cell.length_c   1.000
_cell.angle_alpha   90.00
_cell.angle_beta   90.00
_cell.angle_gamma   90.00
#
_symmetry.space_group_name_H-M   'P 1'
#
loop_
_entity.id
_entity.type
_entity.pdbx_description
1 polymer ?
#
loop_
_entity_poly.entity_id
_entity_poly.type
_entity_poly.pdbx_seq_one_letter_code
_entity_poly.pdbx_strand_id
1 'polypeptide(L)'
;LEEITEEDSETWVPGLDVSALLPSDLSRYFRYEGSLTTPPCAQGVIWTVFNQTVRLSAKQVGLGHGGDTGDVGERGVGMRSRCIKR
;
A
#
# COMPACT_ATOMS: atom_id res chain seq x y z
N LEU A 1 3.65 21.17 -3.35
CA LEU A 1 2.55 20.21 -3.56
C LEU A 1 1.29 21.03 -3.41
N GLU A 2 0.58 21.25 -4.50
CA GLU A 2 -0.74 21.87 -4.44
C GLU A 2 -1.69 20.89 -3.74
N GLU A 3 -2.57 21.43 -2.90
CA GLU A 3 -3.50 20.64 -2.11
C GLU A 3 -4.60 20.10 -3.03
N ILE A 4 -4.76 18.77 -3.05
CA ILE A 4 -5.87 18.10 -3.73
C ILE A 4 -7.12 18.33 -2.88
N THR A 5 -7.92 19.34 -3.21
CA THR A 5 -9.11 19.73 -2.43
C THR A 5 -10.38 18.99 -2.85
N GLU A 6 -10.42 18.42 -4.06
CA GLU A 6 -11.61 17.77 -4.63
C GLU A 6 -11.32 16.31 -5.03
N GLU A 7 -12.31 15.43 -4.85
CA GLU A 7 -12.27 14.05 -5.37
C GLU A 7 -12.13 14.07 -6.91
N ASP A 8 -11.37 13.14 -7.47
CA ASP A 8 -11.04 13.03 -8.91
C ASP A 8 -10.17 14.17 -9.51
N SER A 9 -9.58 15.04 -8.69
CA SER A 9 -8.59 16.00 -9.17
C SER A 9 -7.21 15.36 -9.36
N GLU A 10 -6.49 15.81 -10.39
CA GLU A 10 -5.16 15.31 -10.74
C GLU A 10 -4.06 16.30 -10.32
N THR A 11 -2.93 15.76 -9.87
CA THR A 11 -1.73 16.56 -9.64
C THR A 11 -0.48 15.78 -10.06
N TRP A 12 0.53 16.50 -10.52
CA TRP A 12 1.81 15.91 -10.88
C TRP A 12 2.73 15.87 -9.66
N VAL A 13 3.28 14.68 -9.38
CA VAL A 13 4.27 14.50 -8.31
C VAL A 13 5.65 14.36 -8.95
N PRO A 14 6.43 15.46 -9.07
CA PRO A 14 7.74 15.40 -9.69
C PRO A 14 8.70 14.56 -8.84
N GLY A 15 9.48 13.70 -9.50
CA GLY A 15 10.56 12.94 -8.85
C GLY A 15 10.11 11.74 -8.02
N LEU A 16 8.86 11.27 -8.16
CA LEU A 16 8.43 10.02 -7.55
C LEU A 16 8.98 8.82 -8.34
N ASP A 17 9.99 8.16 -7.81
CA ASP A 17 10.45 6.86 -8.31
C ASP A 17 9.63 5.73 -7.67
N VAL A 18 8.84 5.03 -8.49
CA VAL A 18 8.02 3.89 -8.06
C VAL A 18 8.89 2.74 -7.53
N SER A 19 10.11 2.61 -8.02
CA SER A 19 11.04 1.55 -7.59
C SER A 19 11.42 1.69 -6.12
N ALA A 20 11.46 2.92 -5.60
CA ALA A 20 11.70 3.19 -4.19
C ALA A 20 10.55 2.75 -3.27
N LEU A 21 9.38 2.44 -3.84
CA LEU A 21 8.22 1.90 -3.13
C LEU A 21 8.19 0.36 -3.16
N LEU A 22 9.15 -0.28 -3.83
CA LEU A 22 9.26 -1.72 -3.90
C LEU A 22 10.34 -2.25 -2.95
N PRO A 23 10.22 -3.50 -2.49
CA PRO A 23 11.27 -4.14 -1.72
C PRO A 23 12.54 -4.37 -2.55
N SER A 24 13.67 -4.50 -1.87
CA SER A 24 14.95 -4.80 -2.51
C SER A 24 15.01 -6.20 -3.12
N ASP A 25 14.32 -7.18 -2.51
CA ASP A 25 14.19 -8.54 -3.04
C ASP A 25 12.77 -8.78 -3.59
N LEU A 26 12.66 -8.81 -4.92
CA LEU A 26 11.41 -9.08 -5.63
C LEU A 26 11.19 -10.57 -5.91
N SER A 27 12.15 -11.45 -5.57
CA SER A 27 12.06 -12.89 -5.86
C SER A 27 11.13 -13.64 -4.89
N ARG A 28 10.89 -13.07 -3.71
CA ARG A 28 10.07 -13.67 -2.65
C ARG A 28 8.69 -13.03 -2.60
N TYR A 29 7.71 -13.71 -3.19
CA TYR A 29 6.33 -13.25 -3.20
C TYR A 29 5.36 -14.43 -3.12
N PHE A 30 4.12 -14.12 -2.71
CA PHE A 30 2.97 -15.00 -2.81
C PHE A 30 2.14 -14.57 -4.01
N ARG A 31 1.62 -15.53 -4.78
CA ARG A 31 0.77 -15.25 -5.93
C ARG A 31 -0.53 -16.03 -5.83
N TYR A 32 -1.65 -15.33 -5.96
CA TYR A 32 -2.97 -15.94 -5.88
C TYR A 32 -3.94 -15.30 -6.87
N GLU A 33 -4.85 -16.11 -7.38
CA GLU A 33 -5.99 -15.64 -8.16
C GLU A 33 -7.05 -15.08 -7.22
N GLY A 34 -7.56 -13.89 -7.53
CA GLY A 34 -8.56 -13.20 -6.74
C GLY A 34 -9.44 -12.27 -7.58
N SER A 35 -10.00 -11.28 -6.90
CA SER A 35 -10.85 -10.25 -7.49
C SER A 35 -10.29 -8.86 -7.24
N LEU A 36 -10.80 -7.86 -7.95
CA LEU A 36 -10.63 -6.45 -7.57
C LEU A 36 -11.18 -6.22 -6.16
N THR A 37 -10.52 -5.37 -5.38
CA THR A 37 -10.91 -5.04 -3.99
C THR A 37 -11.95 -3.95 -3.89
N THR A 38 -12.37 -3.41 -5.03
CA THR A 38 -13.38 -2.35 -5.17
C THR A 38 -14.52 -2.90 -6.04
N PRO A 39 -15.80 -2.63 -5.71
CA PRO A 39 -16.93 -2.98 -6.56
C PRO A 39 -16.69 -2.58 -8.03
N PRO A 40 -17.06 -3.43 -9.01
CA PRO A 40 -17.90 -4.64 -8.92
C PRO A 40 -17.17 -5.94 -8.54
N CYS A 41 -15.93 -5.85 -8.04
CA CYS A 41 -15.18 -7.02 -7.54
C CYS A 41 -14.96 -8.10 -8.60
N ALA A 42 -14.64 -7.68 -9.83
CA ALA A 42 -14.40 -8.56 -10.96
C ALA A 42 -13.28 -9.57 -10.67
N GLN A 43 -13.46 -10.82 -11.10
CA GLN A 43 -12.51 -11.92 -10.93
C GLN A 43 -11.45 -11.94 -12.03
N GLY A 44 -10.46 -12.83 -11.88
CA GLY A 44 -9.39 -13.02 -12.86
C GLY A 44 -8.16 -12.16 -12.60
N VAL A 45 -8.09 -11.53 -11.43
CA VAL A 45 -6.93 -10.76 -11.00
C VAL A 45 -5.89 -11.70 -10.39
N ILE A 46 -4.65 -11.61 -10.84
CA ILE A 46 -3.54 -12.30 -10.20
C ILE A 46 -2.85 -11.32 -9.26
N TRP A 47 -3.03 -11.51 -7.95
CA TRP A 47 -2.39 -10.71 -6.93
C TRP A 47 -0.97 -11.21 -6.69
N THR A 48 -0.02 -10.27 -6.64
CA THR A 48 1.36 -10.52 -6.23
C THR A 48 1.61 -9.75 -4.95
N VAL A 49 1.92 -10.47 -3.87
CA VAL A 49 2.20 -9.88 -2.56
C VAL A 49 3.63 -10.21 -2.19
N PHE A 50 4.49 -9.19 -2.16
CA PHE A 50 5.88 -9.36 -1.77
C PHE A 50 5.98 -9.72 -0.28
N ASN A 51 6.93 -10.60 0.02
CA ASN A 51 7.18 -11.05 1.39
C ASN A 51 7.83 -9.94 2.24
N GLN A 52 8.76 -9.19 1.64
CA GLN A 52 9.46 -8.11 2.29
C GLN A 52 8.60 -6.83 2.28
N THR A 53 8.57 -6.11 3.41
CA THR A 53 7.85 -4.83 3.55
C THR A 53 8.74 -3.63 3.22
N VAL A 54 8.13 -2.50 2.89
CA VAL A 54 8.81 -1.21 2.71
C VAL A 54 8.49 -0.30 3.90
N ARG A 55 9.51 0.41 4.40
CA ARG A 55 9.39 1.25 5.60
C ARG A 55 8.83 2.63 5.24
N LEU A 56 7.82 3.06 5.99
CA LEU A 56 7.27 4.41 5.93
C LEU A 56 7.48 5.10 7.28
N SER A 57 7.70 6.42 7.25
CA SER A 57 7.79 7.20 8.49
C SER A 57 6.42 7.32 9.17
N ALA A 58 6.40 7.47 10.50
CA ALA A 58 5.16 7.67 11.25
C ALA A 58 4.35 8.88 10.76
N LYS A 59 5.03 9.94 10.29
CA LYS A 59 4.39 11.11 9.69
C LYS A 59 3.63 10.77 8.41
N GLN A 60 4.22 9.94 7.55
CA GLN A 60 3.59 9.50 6.29
C GLN A 60 2.38 8.59 6.53
N VAL A 61 2.41 7.78 7.60
CA VAL A 61 1.27 6.91 7.97
C VAL A 61 0.23 7.68 8.79
N GLY A 62 0.47 8.96 9.13
CA GLY A 62 -0.43 9.77 9.94
C GLY A 62 -0.50 9.36 11.41
N LEU A 63 0.48 8.59 11.92
CA LEU A 63 0.54 8.09 13.30
C LEU A 63 1.08 9.13 14.30
N GLY A 64 0.85 10.42 14.06
CA GLY A 64 1.33 11.50 14.90
C GLY A 64 0.33 11.91 15.97
N HIS A 65 0.07 11.07 16.98
CA HIS A 65 -0.39 11.46 18.34
C HIS A 65 -0.55 10.21 19.22
N GLY A 66 0.49 9.89 20.00
CA GLY A 66 0.47 8.78 20.96
C GLY A 66 1.84 8.16 21.06
N GLY A 67 2.65 8.69 21.98
CA GLY A 67 3.96 8.12 22.26
C GLY A 67 3.82 6.69 22.73
N ASP A 68 4.57 5.80 22.10
CA ASP A 68 5.26 4.74 22.82
C ASP A 68 6.57 4.46 22.08
N THR A 69 7.66 4.58 22.84
CA THR A 69 9.01 4.24 22.39
C THR A 69 9.09 2.71 22.42
N GLY A 70 8.71 2.09 21.32
CA GLY A 70 8.75 0.65 21.13
C GLY A 70 8.91 0.35 19.65
N ASP A 71 9.77 -0.61 19.32
CA ASP A 71 10.17 -1.02 17.98
C ASP A 71 9.12 -0.76 16.89
N VAL A 72 9.55 -0.14 15.78
CA VAL A 72 8.77 -0.08 14.54
C VAL A 72 8.66 -1.51 14.01
N GLY A 73 7.76 -2.29 14.60
CA GLY A 73 7.36 -3.59 14.11
C GLY A 73 6.78 -3.41 12.72
N GLU A 74 7.17 -4.31 11.83
CA GLU A 74 6.80 -4.40 10.42
C GLU A 74 5.28 -4.59 10.29
N ARG A 75 4.50 -3.54 10.53
CA ARG A 75 3.06 -3.55 10.29
C ARG A 75 2.85 -3.41 8.79
N GLY A 76 2.72 -4.56 8.12
CA GLY A 76 2.21 -4.61 6.76
C GLY A 76 0.90 -3.81 6.67
N VAL A 77 0.75 -3.02 5.61
CA VAL A 77 -0.50 -2.31 5.33
C VAL A 77 -1.56 -3.36 5.01
N GLY A 78 -2.36 -3.71 6.01
CA GLY A 78 -3.46 -4.65 5.86
C GLY A 78 -4.52 -4.02 4.96
N MET A 79 -4.81 -4.67 3.83
CA MET A 79 -5.91 -4.30 2.96
C MET A 79 -7.22 -4.53 3.73
N ARG A 80 -7.83 -3.45 4.24
CA ARG A 80 -9.20 -3.52 4.75
C ARG A 80 -10.11 -3.54 3.51
N SER A 81 -10.80 -4.64 3.22
CA SER A 81 -11.65 -4.71 2.01
C SER A 81 -12.96 -5.46 2.19
N ARG A 82 -14.01 -4.91 1.57
CA ARG A 82 -15.34 -5.50 1.34
C ARG A 82 -15.35 -6.56 0.22
N CYS A 83 -14.24 -6.73 -0.52
CA CYS A 83 -14.07 -7.75 -1.55
C CYS A 83 -12.64 -8.31 -1.56
N ILE A 84 -12.52 -9.61 -1.27
CA ILE A 84 -11.39 -10.51 -1.49
C ILE A 84 -12.05 -11.84 -1.85
N LYS A 85 -11.77 -12.43 -3.02
CA LYS A 85 -11.87 -13.91 -3.16
C LYS A 85 -10.47 -14.44 -2.87
N ARG A 86 -10.24 -15.31 -1.88
CA ARG A 86 -11.11 -16.37 -1.34
C ARG A 86 -11.50 -16.19 0.12
#